data_AF-Q6HJ10-F1
#
_entry.id   AF-Q6HJ10-F1
#
_cell.length_a   1.000
_cell.length_b   1.000
_cell.length_c   1.000
_cell.angle_alpha   90.00
_cell.angle_beta   90.00
_cell.angle_gamma   90.00
#
_symmetry.space_group_name_H-M   'P 1'
#
loop_
_entity.id
_entity.type
_entity.pdbx_description
1 polymer ?
#
loop_
_entity_poly.entity_id
_entity_poly.type
_entity_poly.pdbx_seq_one_letter_code
_entity_poly.pdbx_strand_id
1 'polypeptide(L)'
;MGVCVDLFKEYENKEKVVYRFFPCEDEEAAGKIQFNKLEKSSVELEPAKGEGANYYFLKAVGAIQKHVRNSPDSVEFPEFLFSQS
;
A
#
# COMPACT_ATOMS: atom_id res chain seq x y z
N MET A 1 16.50 -10.96 6.64
CA MET A 1 15.15 -11.56 6.63
C MET A 1 14.25 -10.55 5.94
N GLY A 2 13.80 -10.86 4.73
CA GLY A 2 13.03 -9.94 3.90
C GLY A 2 11.60 -9.89 4.40
N VAL A 3 11.22 -8.79 5.03
CA VAL A 3 9.83 -8.54 5.41
C VAL A 3 9.04 -8.28 4.12
N CYS A 4 8.02 -9.08 3.87
CA CYS A 4 7.10 -8.86 2.77
C CYS A 4 5.75 -8.31 3.25
N VAL A 5 5.18 -7.42 2.44
CA VAL A 5 3.89 -6.77 2.67
C VAL A 5 3.04 -6.93 1.43
N ASP A 6 1.87 -7.49 1.64
CA ASP A 6 0.82 -7.62 0.64
C ASP A 6 -0.12 -6.42 0.72
N LEU A 7 -0.54 -5.91 -0.42
CA LEU A 7 -1.54 -4.85 -0.52
C LEU A 7 -2.67 -5.29 -1.44
N PHE A 8 -3.90 -5.19 -0.94
CA PHE A 8 -5.13 -5.50 -1.66
C PHE A 8 -5.96 -4.24 -1.85
N LYS A 9 -6.33 -3.96 -3.10
CA LYS A 9 -7.15 -2.80 -3.47
C LYS A 9 -8.56 -3.01 -2.92
N GLU A 10 -8.99 -2.16 -2.01
CA GLU A 10 -10.37 -2.18 -1.50
C GLU A 10 -11.27 -1.23 -2.28
N TYR A 11 -10.71 -0.10 -2.71
CA TYR A 11 -11.47 0.93 -3.39
C TYR A 11 -10.57 1.74 -4.32
N GLU A 12 -11.12 2.11 -5.47
CA GLU A 12 -10.45 2.99 -6.41
C GLU A 12 -11.44 3.95 -7.06
N ASN A 13 -11.02 5.20 -7.20
CA ASN A 13 -11.69 6.18 -8.04
C ASN A 13 -10.66 6.99 -8.85
N LYS A 14 -11.13 8.05 -9.52
CA LYS A 14 -10.28 8.92 -10.35
C LYS A 14 -9.24 9.71 -9.57
N GLU A 15 -9.49 10.00 -8.30
CA GLU A 15 -8.68 10.88 -7.47
C GLU A 15 -7.79 10.11 -6.50
N LYS A 16 -8.22 8.93 -6.06
CA LYS A 16 -7.58 8.14 -5.01
C LYS A 16 -7.78 6.65 -5.16
N VAL A 17 -6.86 5.90 -4.55
CA VAL A 17 -6.95 4.45 -4.38
C VAL A 17 -6.71 4.12 -2.91
N VAL A 18 -7.45 3.15 -2.39
CA VAL A 18 -7.33 2.65 -1.03
C VAL A 18 -6.89 1.20 -1.10
N TYR A 19 -5.81 0.90 -0.39
CA TYR A 19 -5.28 -0.43 -0.19
C TYR A 19 -5.40 -0.82 1.27
N ARG A 20 -5.78 -2.07 1.50
CA ARG A 20 -5.52 -2.76 2.75
C ARG A 20 -4.17 -3.45 2.64
N PHE A 21 -3.30 -3.22 3.61
CA PHE A 21 -1.97 -3.81 3.63
C PHE A 21 -1.75 -4.65 4.87
N PHE A 22 -1.00 -5.73 4.77
CA PHE A 22 -0.64 -6.59 5.90
C PHE A 22 0.70 -7.28 5.65
N PRO A 23 1.44 -7.63 6.71
CA PRO A 23 2.63 -8.47 6.56
C PRO A 23 2.22 -9.88 6.11
N CYS A 24 3.01 -10.51 5.24
CA CYS A 24 2.71 -11.86 4.75
C CYS A 24 2.61 -12.91 5.88
N GLU A 25 3.30 -12.66 6.99
CA GLU A 25 3.36 -13.59 8.13
C GLU A 25 2.15 -13.43 9.07
N ASP A 26 1.42 -12.32 9.00
CA ASP A 26 0.34 -12.00 9.93
C ASP A 26 -0.75 -11.11 9.28
N GLU A 27 -1.80 -11.74 8.76
CA GLU A 27 -2.95 -11.03 8.17
C GLU A 27 -3.77 -10.24 9.20
N GLU A 28 -3.65 -10.57 10.50
CA GLU A 28 -4.35 -9.88 11.58
C GLU A 28 -3.73 -8.49 11.87
N ALA A 29 -2.46 -8.31 11.53
CA ALA A 29 -1.73 -7.05 11.54
C ALA A 29 -2.04 -6.13 10.34
N ALA A 30 -3.25 -6.22 9.77
CA ALA A 30 -3.64 -5.38 8.66
C ALA A 30 -3.81 -3.89 9.03
N GLY A 31 -3.37 -3.02 8.13
CA GLY A 31 -3.64 -1.59 8.11
C GLY A 31 -4.30 -1.17 6.79
N LYS A 32 -4.64 0.11 6.68
CA LYS A 32 -5.18 0.72 5.46
C LYS A 32 -4.44 1.98 5.09
N ILE A 33 -4.16 2.10 3.79
CA ILE A 33 -3.45 3.21 3.19
C ILE A 33 -4.27 3.77 2.03
N GLN A 34 -4.38 5.09 1.98
CA GLN A 34 -4.96 5.81 0.85
C GLN A 34 -3.83 6.48 0.08
N PHE A 35 -3.81 6.32 -1.23
CA PHE A 35 -2.95 7.09 -2.13
C PHE A 35 -3.79 8.08 -2.94
N ASN A 36 -3.42 9.36 -2.86
CA ASN A 36 -3.99 10.41 -3.70
C ASN A 36 -3.24 10.44 -5.04
N LYS A 37 -3.95 10.15 -6.13
CA LYS A 37 -3.41 10.13 -7.50
C LYS A 37 -3.04 11.52 -7.99
N LEU A 38 -3.75 12.56 -7.53
CA LEU A 38 -3.52 13.95 -7.91
C LEU A 38 -2.31 14.54 -7.18
N GLU A 39 -2.27 14.39 -5.85
CA GLU A 39 -1.20 14.92 -5.01
C GLU A 39 0.04 14.01 -4.97
N LYS A 40 -0.08 12.79 -5.49
CA LYS A 40 0.95 11.74 -5.46
C LYS A 40 1.46 11.45 -4.05
N SER A 41 0.56 11.52 -3.07
CA SER A 41 0.85 11.39 -1.65
C SER A 41 0.08 10.21 -1.05
N SER A 42 0.67 9.58 -0.03
CA SER A 42 0.04 8.49 0.72
C SER A 42 -0.34 8.96 2.11
N VAL A 43 -1.51 8.54 2.58
CA VAL A 43 -2.03 8.80 3.93
C VAL A 43 -2.42 7.46 4.56
N GLU A 44 -2.00 7.24 5.79
CA GLU A 44 -2.46 6.10 6.58
C GLU A 44 -3.88 6.38 7.07
N LEU A 45 -4.84 5.51 6.72
CA LEU A 45 -6.22 5.58 7.20
C LEU A 45 -6.40 4.77 8.49
N GLU A 46 -5.83 3.57 8.51
CA GLU A 46 -5.84 2.70 9.68
C GLU A 46 -4.43 2.15 9.88
N PRO A 47 -3.79 2.37 11.04
CA PRO A 47 -2.47 1.83 11.29
C PRO A 47 -2.53 0.31 11.41
N ALA A 48 -1.50 -0.36 10.87
CA ALA A 48 -1.29 -1.78 11.11
C ALA A 48 -1.11 -2.06 12.61
N LYS A 49 -1.46 -3.28 13.04
CA LYS A 49 -1.27 -3.71 14.44
C LYS A 49 0.07 -4.41 14.61
N GLY A 50 0.59 -4.40 15.83
CA GLY A 50 1.78 -5.16 16.19
C GLY A 50 3.11 -4.41 16.06
N GLU A 51 4.17 -5.08 16.49
CA GLU A 51 5.54 -4.57 16.43
C GLU A 51 6.00 -4.55 14.96
N GLY A 52 6.24 -3.35 14.42
CA GLY A 52 6.61 -3.18 13.00
C GLY A 52 5.56 -2.51 12.12
N ALA A 53 4.41 -2.10 12.66
CA ALA A 53 3.34 -1.40 11.93
C ALA A 53 3.84 -0.26 11.01
N ASN A 54 4.69 0.62 11.56
CA ASN A 54 5.28 1.72 10.80
C ASN A 54 6.16 1.22 9.63
N TYR A 55 6.92 0.14 9.85
CA TYR A 55 7.73 -0.46 8.81
C TYR A 55 6.86 -1.04 7.68
N TYR A 56 5.76 -1.71 8.01
CA TYR A 56 4.81 -2.24 7.03
C TYR A 56 4.15 -1.12 6.22
N PHE A 57 3.77 -0.03 6.88
CA PHE A 57 3.23 1.16 6.23
C PHE A 57 4.23 1.74 5.22
N LEU A 58 5.50 1.93 5.62
CA LEU A 58 6.54 2.44 4.72
C LEU A 58 6.78 1.52 3.50
N LYS A 59 6.69 0.19 3.68
CA LYS A 59 6.77 -0.76 2.56
C LYS A 59 5.58 -0.67 1.62
N ALA A 60 4.38 -0.46 2.16
CA ALA A 60 3.17 -0.25 1.38
C ALA A 60 3.26 1.04 0.55
N VAL A 61 3.70 2.15 1.17
CA VAL A 61 3.98 3.42 0.48
C VAL A 61 4.98 3.20 -0.65
N GLY A 62 6.08 2.50 -0.38
CA GLY A 62 7.12 2.22 -1.37
C GLY A 62 6.61 1.41 -2.57
N ALA A 63 5.75 0.42 -2.35
CA ALA A 63 5.15 -0.38 -3.42
C ALA A 63 4.27 0.47 -4.35
N ILE A 64 3.41 1.30 -3.76
CA ILE A 64 2.53 2.22 -4.49
C ILE A 64 3.36 3.24 -5.28
N GLN A 65 4.37 3.85 -4.66
CA GLN A 65 5.24 4.82 -5.33
C GLN A 65 6.06 4.19 -6.46
N LYS A 66 6.52 2.94 -6.28
CA LYS A 66 7.22 2.19 -7.33
C LYS A 66 6.29 1.93 -8.52
N HIS A 67 5.03 1.58 -8.27
CA HIS A 67 4.04 1.44 -9.34
C HIS A 67 3.82 2.76 -10.08
N VAL A 68 3.57 3.85 -9.35
CA VAL A 68 3.39 5.20 -9.93
C VAL A 68 4.59 5.62 -10.78
N ARG A 69 5.81 5.31 -10.32
CA ARG A 69 7.04 5.63 -11.05
C ARG A 69 7.19 4.81 -12.34
N ASN A 70 6.83 3.54 -12.31
CA ASN A 70 6.94 2.64 -13.45
C ASN A 70 5.79 2.80 -14.46
N SER A 71 4.65 3.32 -14.01
CA SER A 71 3.44 3.46 -14.81
C SER A 71 2.76 4.81 -14.51
N PRO A 72 3.38 5.94 -14.89
CA PRO A 72 2.89 7.27 -14.53
C PRO A 72 1.55 7.64 -15.19
N ASP A 73 1.23 7.04 -16.34
CA ASP A 73 -0.02 7.24 -17.09
C ASP A 73 -1.09 6.20 -16.77
N SER A 74 -0.83 5.29 -15.81
CA SER A 74 -1.83 4.29 -15.40
C SER A 74 -3.00 4.97 -14.68
N VAL A 75 -4.16 4.88 -15.30
CA VAL A 75 -5.43 5.36 -14.74
C VAL A 75 -5.88 4.43 -13.59
N GLU A 76 -5.57 3.14 -13.72
CA GLU A 76 -5.99 2.08 -12.81
C GLU A 76 -4.78 1.45 -12.14
N PHE A 77 -4.86 1.34 -10.82
CA PHE A 77 -3.88 0.64 -10.03
C PHE A 77 -4.24 -0.86 -9.96
N PRO A 78 -3.24 -1.75 -9.89
CA PRO A 78 -3.47 -3.19 -9.83
C PRO A 78 -4.24 -3.59 -8.57
N GLU A 79 -5.06 -4.63 -8.68
CA GLU A 79 -5.84 -5.13 -7.53
C GLU A 79 -4.95 -5.63 -6.39
N PHE A 80 -3.74 -6.09 -6.73
CA PHE A 80 -2.76 -6.59 -5.80
C PHE A 80 -1.40 -5.94 -6.05
N LEU A 81 -0.76 -5.45 -4.98
CA LEU A 81 0.64 -5.02 -4.99
C LEU A 81 1.40 -5.82 -3.94
N PHE A 82 2.63 -6.16 -4.29
CA PHE A 82 3.53 -6.91 -3.43
C PHE A 82 4.81 -6.11 -3.18
N SER A 83 5.22 -6.05 -1.93
CA SER A 83 6.46 -5.41 -1.51
C SER A 83 7.34 -6.43 -0.80
N GLN A 84 8.48 -6.79 -1.38
CA GLN A 84 9.52 -7.61 -0.76
C GLN A 84 10.88 -6.94 -0.94
N SER A 85 11.76 -7.10 0.04
CA SER A 85 13.16 -6.63 0.00
C SER A 85 14.12 -7.77 0.31
#